data_AF-A0A2N2BG84-F1
#
_entry.id   AF-A0A2N2BG84-F1
#
_cell.length_a   1.000
_cell.length_b   1.000
_cell.length_c   1.000
_cell.angle_alpha   90.00
_cell.angle_beta   90.00
_cell.angle_gamma   90.00
#
_symmetry.space_group_name_H-M   'P 1'
#
loop_
_entity.id
_entity.type
_entity.pdbx_description
1 polymer ?
#
loop_
_entity_poly.entity_id
_entity_poly.type
_entity_poly.pdbx_seq_one_letter_code
_entity_poly.pdbx_strand_id
1 'polypeptide(L)' 'MRIEKISSNQIKCVLDKEELLNRHINVNELAYGSEKAQELFKDMMQKASFEFGFESGNTPLMIEAVPLSSE' A
#
# COMPACT_ATOMS: atom_id res chain seq x y z
N MET A 1 -5.85 5.92 -4.41
CA MET A 1 -5.75 4.87 -3.36
C MET A 1 -7.02 4.73 -2.55
N ARG A 2 -7.62 3.54 -2.58
CA ARG A 2 -8.73 3.10 -1.72
C ARG A 2 -8.22 2.07 -0.71
N ILE A 3 -8.63 2.20 0.56
CA ILE A 3 -8.25 1.28 1.64
C ILE A 3 -9.49 0.57 2.16
N GLU A 4 -9.36 -0.73 2.42
CA GLU A 4 -10.38 -1.57 3.00
C GLU A 4 -9.79 -2.34 4.18
N LYS A 5 -10.43 -2.23 5.36
CA LYS A 5 -10.03 -3.01 6.54
C LYS A 5 -10.57 -4.44 6.41
N ILE A 6 -9.67 -5.42 6.39
CA ILE A 6 -10.05 -6.84 6.35
C ILE A 6 -10.13 -7.40 7.77
N SER A 7 -9.19 -7.02 8.63
CA SER A 7 -9.14 -7.45 10.03
C SER A 7 -8.40 -6.40 10.90
N SER A 8 -8.10 -6.75 12.15
CA SER A 8 -7.25 -5.95 13.04
C SER A 8 -5.78 -5.89 12.61
N ASN A 9 -5.30 -6.86 11.82
CA ASN A 9 -3.91 -6.96 11.38
C ASN A 9 -3.74 -7.00 9.85
N GLN A 10 -4.82 -6.87 9.09
CA GLN A 10 -4.80 -6.91 7.63
C GLN A 10 -5.65 -5.79 7.04
N ILE A 11 -5.06 -5.07 6.10
CA ILE A 11 -5.72 -4.09 5.25
C ILE A 11 -5.49 -4.47 3.79
N LYS A 12 -6.46 -4.17 2.94
CA LYS A 12 -6.33 -4.24 1.49
C LYS A 12 -6.29 -2.82 0.96
N CYS A 13 -5.31 -2.54 0.12
CA CYS A 13 -5.21 -1.26 -0.57
C CYS A 13 -5.33 -1.51 -2.08
N VAL A 14 -6.12 -0.67 -2.74
CA VAL A 14 -6.24 -0.65 -4.19
C VAL A 14 -5.63 0.65 -4.68
N LEU A 15 -4.64 0.52 -5.56
CA LEU A 15 -3.88 1.60 -6.16
C LEU A 15 -4.28 1.73 -7.63
N ASP A 16 -4.56 2.96 -8.06
CA ASP A 16 -4.88 3.24 -9.45
C ASP A 16 -3.58 3.38 -10.25
N LYS A 17 -3.60 2.91 -11.51
CA LYS A 17 -2.43 2.97 -12.39
C LYS A 17 -1.91 4.40 -12.55
N GLU A 18 -2.80 5.37 -12.68
CA GLU A 18 -2.45 6.80 -12.81
C GLU A 18 -1.72 7.31 -11.56
N GLU A 19 -2.11 6.86 -10.37
CA GLU A 19 -1.48 7.28 -9.11
C GLU A 19 -0.04 6.75 -9.00
N LEU A 20 0.19 5.51 -9.42
CA LEU A 20 1.53 4.92 -9.50
C LEU A 20 2.40 5.67 -10.52
N LEU A 21 1.85 6.02 -11.68
CA LEU A 21 2.56 6.78 -12.72
C LEU A 21 2.93 8.19 -12.22
N ASN A 22 2.01 8.90 -11.57
CA ASN A 22 2.26 10.23 -11.01
C ASN A 22 3.38 10.22 -9.97
N ARG A 23 3.46 9.15 -9.17
CA ARG A 23 4.52 8.94 -8.18
C ARG A 23 5.81 8.37 -8.79
N HIS A 24 5.83 8.11 -10.11
CA HIS A 24 6.95 7.49 -10.81
C HIS A 24 7.39 6.17 -10.16
N ILE A 25 6.41 5.35 -9.79
CA ILE A 25 6.59 4.03 -9.18
C ILE A 25 6.23 2.97 -10.22
N ASN A 26 7.16 2.07 -10.50
CA ASN A 26 6.90 0.88 -11.28
C ASN A 26 6.39 -0.24 -10.35
N VAL A 27 5.39 -1.01 -10.77
CA VAL A 27 4.86 -2.14 -10.00
C VAL A 27 5.97 -3.13 -9.61
N ASN A 28 6.97 -3.32 -10.47
CA ASN A 28 8.12 -4.17 -10.18
C ASN A 28 8.93 -3.66 -8.98
N GLU A 29 8.99 -2.34 -8.73
CA GLU A 29 9.73 -1.76 -7.61
C GLU A 29 9.06 -2.02 -6.25
N LEU A 30 7.76 -2.31 -6.22
CA LEU A 30 7.04 -2.68 -5.00
C LEU A 30 7.57 -3.99 -4.41
N ALA A 31 8.03 -4.91 -5.27
CA ALA A 31 8.61 -6.19 -4.84
C ALA A 31 10.04 -6.05 -4.29
N TYR A 32 10.80 -5.05 -4.76
CA TYR A 32 12.22 -4.87 -4.40
C TYR A 32 12.46 -3.77 -3.36
N GLY A 33 11.40 -3.11 -2.89
CA GLY A 33 11.48 -2.20 -1.74
C GLY A 33 12.30 -0.94 -1.99
N SER A 34 12.16 -0.32 -3.16
CA SER A 34 12.80 0.98 -3.46
C SER A 34 12.36 2.07 -2.46
N GLU A 35 13.12 3.15 -2.33
CA GLU A 35 12.78 4.26 -1.42
C GLU A 35 11.36 4.81 -1.67
N LYS A 36 10.97 4.97 -2.94
CA LYS A 36 9.63 5.40 -3.33
C LYS A 36 8.53 4.41 -2.91
N ALA A 37 8.81 3.11 -3.02
CA ALA A 37 7.88 2.07 -2.57
C ALA A 37 7.71 2.13 -1.04
N GLN A 38 8.80 2.34 -0.29
CA GLN A 38 8.74 2.50 1.17
C GLN A 38 7.94 3.74 1.58
N GLU A 39 8.10 4.86 0.88
CA GLU A 39 7.28 6.06 1.09
C GLU A 39 5.80 5.78 0.83
N LEU A 40 5.48 5.08 -0.27
CA LEU A 40 4.11 4.66 -0.56
C LEU A 40 3.51 3.80 0.55
N PHE A 41 4.26 2.83 1.08
CA PHE A 41 3.79 1.99 2.17
C PHE A 41 3.56 2.78 3.47
N LYS A 42 4.40 3.79 3.76
CA LYS A 42 4.19 4.70 4.89
C LYS A 42 2.90 5.50 4.72
N ASP A 43 2.67 6.06 3.52
CA ASP A 43 1.43 6.78 3.21
C ASP A 43 0.19 5.88 3.35
N MET A 44 0.28 4.64 2.87
CA MET A 44 -0.78 3.63 3.03
C MET A 44 -1.11 3.39 4.50
N MET A 45 -0.08 3.19 5.32
CA MET A 45 -0.25 2.95 6.75
C MET A 45 -0.79 4.16 7.51
N GLN A 46 -0.33 5.37 7.18
CA GLN A 46 -0.86 6.60 7.77
C GLN A 46 -2.33 6.80 7.44
N LYS A 47 -2.71 6.58 6.17
CA LYS A 47 -4.11 6.68 5.75
C LYS A 47 -4.97 5.60 6.42
N ALA A 48 -4.48 4.37 6.53
CA ALA A 48 -5.19 3.29 7.22
C ALA A 48 -5.36 3.56 8.73
N SER A 49 -4.35 4.15 9.37
CA SER A 49 -4.43 4.60 10.76
C SER A 49 -5.50 5.68 10.92
N PHE A 50 -5.48 6.70 10.05
CA PHE A 50 -6.44 7.80 10.09
C PHE A 50 -7.88 7.36 9.83
N GLU A 51 -8.12 6.52 8.81
CA GLU A 51 -9.47 6.11 8.40
C GLU A 51 -10.04 4.97 9.24
N PHE A 52 -9.20 4.04 9.72
CA PHE A 52 -9.64 2.76 10.29
C PHE A 52 -9.04 2.43 11.66
N GLY A 53 -8.22 3.33 12.22
CA GLY A 53 -7.46 3.08 13.44
C GLY A 53 -6.48 1.90 13.30
N PHE A 54 -6.00 1.65 12.08
CA PHE A 54 -5.07 0.55 11.83
C PHE A 54 -3.64 0.92 12.21
N GLU A 55 -3.09 0.27 13.23
CA GLU A 55 -1.73 0.50 13.70
C GLU A 55 -0.89 -0.77 13.55
N SER A 56 0.26 -0.68 12.88
CA SER A 56 1.21 -1.80 12.79
C SER A 56 2.29 -1.79 13.89
N GLY A 57 2.29 -0.79 14.77
CA GLY A 57 3.33 -0.61 15.78
C GLY A 57 4.75 -0.71 15.20
N ASN A 58 5.69 -1.22 16.00
CA ASN A 58 7.08 -1.44 15.59
C ASN A 58 7.31 -2.88 15.07
N THR A 59 6.35 -3.42 14.31
CA THR A 59 6.45 -4.77 13.73
C THR A 59 6.78 -4.71 12.24
N PRO A 60 7.52 -5.71 11.70
CA PRO A 60 7.77 -5.79 10.27
C PRO A 60 6.45 -5.91 9.48
N LEU A 61 6.34 -5.15 8.40
CA LEU A 61 5.21 -5.21 7.48
C LEU A 61 5.47 -6.25 6.39
N MET A 62 4.47 -7.10 6.14
CA MET A 62 4.44 -7.98 4.97
C MET A 62 3.57 -7.33 3.90
N ILE A 63 4.10 -7.19 2.69
CA ILE A 63 3.39 -6.61 1.55
C ILE A 63 3.24 -7.65 0.47
N GLU A 64 2.01 -7.83 -0.01
CA GLU A 64 1.68 -8.63 -1.18
C GLU A 64 1.05 -7.71 -2.22
N ALA A 65 1.57 -7.73 -3.45
CA ALA A 65 1.03 -6.98 -4.57
C ALA A 65 0.52 -7.95 -5.63
N VAL A 66 -0.77 -7.84 -5.96
CA VAL A 66 -1.40 -8.62 -7.03
C VAL A 66 -1.90 -7.63 -8.08
N PRO A 67 -1.42 -7.71 -9.35
CA PRO A 67 -1.96 -6.86 -10.40
C PRO A 67 -3.41 -7.26 -10.64
N LEU A 68 -4.31 -6.29 -10.52
CA LEU A 68 -5.70 -6.46 -10.95
C LEU A 68 -5.73 -6.17 -12.45
N SER A 69 -5.97 -7.20 -13.26
CA SER A 69 -6.28 -7.01 -14.68
C SER A 69 -7.56 -6.18 -14.75
N SER A 70 -7.48 -4.99 -15.35
CA SER A 70 -8.65 -4.32 -15.90
C SER A 70 -9.24 -5.27 -16.93
N GLU A 71 -10.46 -5.75 -16.71
CA GLU A 71 -11.23 -6.36 -17.82
C GLU A 71 -11.32 -5.39 -19.00
#